data_AF-A0A354CM93-F1
#
_entry.id   AF-A0A354CM93-F1
#
_cell.length_a   1.000
_cell.length_b   1.000
_cell.length_c   1.000
_cell.angle_alpha   90.00
_cell.angle_beta   90.00
_cell.angle_gamma   90.00
#
_symmetry.space_group_name_H-M   'P 1'
#
loop_
_entity.id
_entity.type
_entity.pdbx_description
1 polymer ?
#
loop_
_entity_poly.entity_id
_entity_poly.type
_entity_poly.pdbx_seq_one_letter_code
_entity_poly.pdbx_strand_id
1 'polypeptide(L)'
;DKKNGSKKKIQDAHEAIRPTDISLTPADVKESLSRDQFRLYQLIWKRFTASRMSDAVYETTAVRIKAGEYRFNVSASKLKFDGFMSVYKDEDDDVQTGNKLISGIDENSELKLDNLDKKQHFTQPPAHYTEASLVKTLEELGIGRPSTYAPTITTIIARRYVAKENKNLYVTELGEAVNNIMLKAFPTIVDINFTATMEALLDSVEEGTVDWKTVIRNFYPDLDESVKAAEKELENVKIEDEVTDVVCDVCGRNMVIKYGPHGKFLACPGFPECRNTKPYLEKIGVACPKCGKEIVMRKTKKGRRYYGCEDNPECDFMSWQKPVAKKCPKCGGYMVEKGSKIACADENCGYVEQKPKYAE
;
A
#
# COMPACT_ATOMS: atom_id res chain seq x y z
N ASP A 1 -27.22 -19.05 -16.43
CA ASP A 1 -26.09 -19.98 -16.24
C ASP A 1 -24.80 -19.29 -15.82
N LYS A 2 -24.58 -19.15 -14.52
CA LYS A 2 -23.28 -18.71 -13.98
C LYS A 2 -22.36 -19.93 -13.98
N LYS A 3 -21.34 -19.92 -14.84
CA LYS A 3 -20.23 -20.88 -14.79
C LYS A 3 -19.59 -20.79 -13.40
N ASN A 4 -19.81 -21.82 -12.59
CA ASN A 4 -19.01 -22.10 -11.40
C ASN A 4 -17.55 -22.24 -11.87
N GLY A 5 -16.74 -21.22 -11.60
CA GLY A 5 -15.29 -21.39 -11.60
C GLY A 5 -14.97 -22.45 -10.57
N SER A 6 -14.41 -23.58 -11.01
CA SER A 6 -13.93 -24.64 -10.12
C SER A 6 -12.93 -24.01 -9.15
N LYS A 7 -13.33 -23.85 -7.87
CA LYS A 7 -12.38 -23.60 -6.80
C LYS A 7 -11.31 -24.68 -6.90
N LYS A 8 -10.09 -24.29 -7.25
CA LYS A 8 -8.91 -25.14 -7.14
C LYS A 8 -8.92 -25.70 -5.72
N LYS A 9 -8.95 -27.02 -5.58
CA LYS A 9 -9.00 -27.70 -4.28
C LYS A 9 -7.67 -27.44 -3.58
N ILE A 10 -7.61 -26.40 -2.75
CA ILE A 10 -6.47 -26.15 -1.86
C ILE A 10 -6.68 -27.07 -0.66
N GLN A 11 -6.06 -28.24 -0.69
CA GLN A 11 -5.83 -29.16 0.44
C GLN A 11 -7.08 -29.45 1.33
N ASP A 12 -7.91 -30.40 0.89
CA ASP A 12 -9.17 -30.88 1.52
C ASP A 12 -9.04 -31.48 2.95
N ALA A 13 -7.83 -31.52 3.54
CA ALA A 13 -7.58 -32.11 4.87
C ALA A 13 -7.50 -31.09 6.02
N HIS A 14 -7.58 -29.79 5.73
CA HIS A 14 -7.42 -28.74 6.75
C HIS A 14 -8.77 -28.13 7.14
N GLU A 15 -8.98 -27.97 8.44
CA GLU A 15 -10.11 -27.21 8.95
C GLU A 15 -9.86 -25.69 8.83
N ALA A 16 -10.94 -24.91 8.76
CA ALA A 16 -10.86 -23.47 8.89
C ALA A 16 -10.29 -23.07 10.27
N ILE A 17 -9.64 -21.91 10.35
CA ILE A 17 -9.23 -21.33 11.63
C ILE A 17 -10.48 -20.95 12.43
N ARG A 18 -10.70 -21.65 13.54
CA ARG A 18 -11.87 -21.50 14.43
C ARG A 18 -11.47 -21.68 15.89
N PRO A 19 -12.31 -21.26 16.85
CA PRO A 19 -12.13 -21.68 18.23
C PRO A 19 -12.11 -23.20 18.33
N THR A 20 -11.20 -23.72 19.15
CA THR A 20 -11.15 -25.16 19.50
C THR A 20 -12.41 -25.56 20.27
N ASP A 21 -12.86 -24.69 21.17
CA ASP A 21 -14.12 -24.77 21.88
C ASP A 21 -14.86 -23.44 21.75
N ILE A 22 -16.10 -23.49 21.24
CA ILE A 22 -16.94 -22.31 21.03
C ILE A 22 -17.50 -21.75 22.34
N SER A 23 -17.60 -22.58 23.38
CA SER A 23 -18.13 -22.19 24.69
C SER A 23 -17.19 -21.27 25.47
N LEU A 24 -15.90 -21.27 25.12
CA LEU A 24 -14.91 -20.31 25.62
C LEU A 24 -15.18 -18.94 24.95
N THR A 25 -15.98 -18.10 25.59
CA THR A 25 -16.26 -16.79 25.01
C THR A 25 -15.04 -15.89 25.13
N PRO A 26 -14.90 -14.85 24.28
CA PRO A 26 -13.81 -13.89 24.44
C PRO A 26 -13.74 -13.30 25.85
N ALA A 27 -14.88 -13.06 26.50
CA ALA A 27 -14.91 -12.51 27.86
C ALA A 27 -14.22 -13.44 28.87
N ASP A 28 -14.42 -14.75 28.74
CA ASP A 28 -13.88 -15.76 29.68
C ASP A 28 -12.37 -15.91 29.58
N VAL A 29 -11.82 -15.80 28.36
CA VAL A 29 -10.38 -15.99 28.10
C VAL A 29 -9.57 -14.70 28.19
N LYS A 30 -10.21 -13.54 28.41
CA LYS A 30 -9.58 -12.22 28.32
C LYS A 30 -8.40 -12.05 29.27
N GLU A 31 -8.54 -12.48 30.52
CA GLU A 31 -7.51 -12.32 31.55
C GLU A 31 -6.33 -13.30 31.36
N SER A 32 -6.52 -14.35 30.57
CA SER A 32 -5.50 -15.36 30.27
C SER A 32 -4.66 -15.03 29.03
N LEU A 33 -5.00 -13.98 28.29
CA LEU A 33 -4.40 -13.63 27.01
C LEU A 33 -3.77 -12.24 27.04
N SER A 34 -2.66 -12.07 26.31
CA SER A 34 -2.19 -10.72 26.00
C SER A 34 -3.23 -9.96 25.16
N ARG A 35 -3.12 -8.63 25.15
CA ARG A 35 -4.05 -7.76 24.40
C ARG A 35 -4.20 -8.16 22.93
N ASP A 36 -3.10 -8.51 22.26
CA ASP A 36 -3.12 -8.82 20.83
C ASP A 36 -3.64 -10.24 20.57
N GLN A 37 -3.29 -11.21 21.42
CA GLN A 37 -3.87 -12.55 21.38
C GLN A 37 -5.38 -12.52 21.62
N PHE A 38 -5.85 -11.76 22.61
CA PHE A 38 -7.27 -11.59 22.90
C PHE A 38 -8.02 -10.98 21.71
N ARG A 39 -7.47 -9.95 21.08
CA ARG A 39 -8.09 -9.31 19.90
C ARG A 39 -8.19 -10.27 18.72
N LEU A 40 -7.13 -11.04 18.45
CA LEU A 40 -7.14 -12.02 17.37
C LEU A 40 -8.12 -13.17 17.67
N TYR A 41 -8.13 -13.69 18.90
CA TYR A 41 -9.07 -14.72 19.33
C TYR A 41 -10.51 -14.23 19.22
N GLN A 42 -10.81 -13.01 19.70
CA GLN A 42 -12.13 -12.41 19.58
C GLN A 42 -12.58 -12.27 18.12
N LEU A 43 -11.67 -11.88 17.22
CA LEU A 43 -11.96 -11.79 15.79
C LEU A 43 -12.31 -13.18 15.20
N ILE A 44 -11.49 -14.19 15.48
CA ILE A 44 -11.70 -15.58 15.04
C ILE A 44 -13.04 -16.11 15.58
N TRP A 45 -13.30 -15.93 16.88
CA TRP A 45 -14.51 -16.39 17.55
C TRP A 45 -15.76 -15.75 16.95
N LYS A 46 -15.76 -14.42 16.75
CA LYS A 46 -16.90 -13.71 16.15
C LYS A 46 -17.13 -14.14 14.71
N ARG A 47 -16.08 -14.26 13.89
CA ARG A 47 -16.18 -14.67 12.48
C ARG A 47 -16.74 -16.09 12.35
N PHE A 48 -16.26 -17.02 13.18
CA PHE A 48 -16.76 -18.40 13.18
C PHE A 48 -18.19 -18.51 13.71
N THR A 49 -18.54 -17.78 14.77
CA THR A 49 -19.91 -17.76 15.29
C THR A 49 -20.88 -17.22 14.24
N ALA A 50 -20.54 -16.08 13.62
CA ALA A 50 -21.32 -15.45 12.56
C ALA A 50 -21.54 -16.37 11.35
N SER A 51 -20.54 -17.17 10.95
CA SER A 51 -20.69 -18.13 9.83
C SER A 51 -21.68 -19.27 10.15
N ARG A 52 -22.09 -19.40 11.41
CA ARG A 52 -23.11 -20.34 11.88
C ARG A 52 -24.48 -19.74 12.16
N MET A 53 -24.63 -18.44 11.99
CA MET A 53 -25.88 -17.72 12.21
C MET A 53 -26.68 -17.57 10.91
N SER A 54 -27.94 -17.16 11.04
CA SER A 54 -28.79 -16.83 9.91
C SER A 54 -28.35 -15.55 9.22
N ASP A 55 -28.71 -15.42 7.93
CA ASP A 55 -28.47 -14.22 7.14
C ASP A 55 -29.17 -13.00 7.73
N ALA A 56 -28.57 -11.82 7.53
CA ALA A 56 -29.23 -10.55 7.80
C ALA A 56 -30.28 -10.25 6.73
N VAL A 57 -31.45 -9.73 7.13
CA VAL A 57 -32.54 -9.39 6.20
C VAL A 57 -32.72 -7.90 6.15
N TYR A 58 -32.69 -7.35 4.93
CA TYR A 58 -32.87 -5.94 4.64
C TYR A 58 -34.14 -5.67 3.85
N GLU A 59 -34.77 -4.54 4.14
CA GLU A 59 -35.78 -3.91 3.30
C GLU A 59 -35.14 -2.76 2.53
N THR A 60 -34.97 -2.92 1.22
CA THR A 60 -34.44 -1.87 0.35
C THR A 60 -35.57 -1.17 -0.38
N THR A 61 -35.61 0.16 -0.30
CA THR A 61 -36.55 1.02 -1.02
C THR A 61 -35.76 1.88 -2.00
N ALA A 62 -36.06 1.76 -3.29
CA ALA A 62 -35.48 2.58 -4.34
C ALA A 62 -36.56 3.51 -4.91
N VAL A 63 -36.35 4.82 -4.82
CA VAL A 63 -37.28 5.83 -5.32
C VAL A 63 -36.62 6.60 -6.46
N ARG A 64 -37.37 6.77 -7.54
CA ARG A 64 -36.97 7.60 -8.69
C ARG A 64 -37.87 8.82 -8.74
N ILE A 65 -37.28 9.99 -8.59
CA ILE A 65 -38.00 11.27 -8.51
C ILE A 65 -37.85 11.97 -9.85
N LYS A 66 -38.97 12.28 -10.50
CA LYS A 66 -39.01 13.10 -11.72
C LYS A 66 -39.14 14.58 -11.33
N ALA A 67 -38.26 15.43 -11.87
CA ALA A 67 -38.33 16.88 -11.69
C ALA A 67 -38.14 17.55 -13.05
N GLY A 68 -39.26 17.87 -13.73
CA GLY A 68 -39.24 18.30 -15.13
C GLY A 68 -38.64 17.24 -16.04
N GLU A 69 -37.54 17.57 -16.71
CA GLU A 69 -36.78 16.66 -17.59
C GLU A 69 -35.74 15.82 -16.84
N TYR A 70 -35.42 16.17 -15.58
CA TYR A 70 -34.41 15.50 -14.79
C TYR A 70 -34.97 14.32 -14.00
N ARG A 71 -34.11 13.36 -13.68
CA ARG A 71 -34.43 12.21 -12.83
C ARG A 71 -33.39 12.08 -11.73
N PHE A 72 -33.86 12.08 -10.49
CA PHE A 72 -33.05 11.83 -9.30
C PHE A 72 -33.33 10.41 -8.79
N ASN A 73 -32.32 9.76 -8.22
CA ASN A 73 -32.45 8.43 -7.65
C ASN A 73 -32.05 8.49 -6.18
N VAL A 74 -32.84 7.86 -5.32
CA VAL A 74 -32.49 7.61 -3.93
C VAL A 74 -32.71 6.14 -3.62
N SER A 75 -31.78 5.55 -2.88
CA SER A 75 -31.90 4.20 -2.36
C SER A 75 -31.67 4.26 -0.84
N ALA A 76 -32.58 3.64 -0.10
CA ALA A 76 -32.47 3.42 1.33
C ALA A 76 -32.55 1.92 1.60
N SER A 77 -31.75 1.47 2.57
CA SER A 77 -31.84 0.11 3.09
C SER A 77 -32.09 0.18 4.58
N LYS A 78 -33.06 -0.61 5.06
CA LYS A 78 -33.40 -0.75 6.48
C LYS A 78 -33.20 -2.20 6.89
N LEU A 79 -32.37 -2.42 7.91
CA LEU A 79 -32.19 -3.73 8.52
C LEU A 79 -33.50 -4.15 9.22
N LYS A 80 -34.12 -5.25 8.77
CA LYS A 80 -35.30 -5.86 9.39
C LYS A 80 -34.94 -6.95 10.38
N PHE A 81 -33.84 -7.66 10.13
CA PHE A 81 -33.33 -8.71 10.99
C PHE A 81 -31.81 -8.75 10.93
N ASP A 82 -31.17 -8.66 12.08
CA ASP A 82 -29.71 -8.49 12.17
C ASP A 82 -28.94 -9.77 11.80
N GLY A 83 -29.52 -10.96 12.02
CA GLY A 83 -28.84 -12.23 11.76
C GLY A 83 -27.43 -12.27 12.35
N PHE A 84 -26.47 -12.74 11.54
CA PHE A 84 -25.04 -12.81 11.90
C PHE A 84 -24.42 -11.45 12.29
N MET A 85 -25.00 -10.33 11.86
CA MET A 85 -24.49 -8.98 12.12
C MET A 85 -24.62 -8.55 13.58
N SER A 86 -25.41 -9.28 14.38
CA SER A 86 -25.45 -9.08 15.82
C SER A 86 -24.11 -9.43 16.50
N VAL A 87 -23.30 -10.29 15.89
CA VAL A 87 -22.00 -10.75 16.43
C VAL A 87 -20.82 -10.21 15.64
N TYR A 88 -20.96 -10.07 14.32
CA TYR A 88 -19.89 -9.67 13.42
C TYR A 88 -20.39 -8.63 12.41
N LYS A 89 -19.88 -7.39 12.51
CA LYS A 89 -20.14 -6.31 11.55
C LYS A 89 -18.82 -5.91 10.90
N ASP A 90 -18.82 -5.75 9.58
CA ASP A 90 -17.70 -5.14 8.87
C ASP A 90 -17.81 -3.61 8.95
N GLU A 91 -16.69 -2.88 8.90
CA GLU A 91 -16.67 -1.41 9.00
C GLU A 91 -17.50 -0.74 7.87
N ASP A 92 -17.68 -1.42 6.74
CA ASP A 92 -18.48 -0.96 5.60
C ASP A 92 -19.99 -1.13 5.81
N ASP A 93 -20.43 -1.97 6.75
CA ASP A 93 -21.85 -2.23 7.00
C ASP A 93 -22.58 -1.02 7.60
N ASP A 94 -21.86 -0.17 8.34
CA ASP A 94 -22.41 1.06 8.90
C ASP A 94 -22.81 2.07 7.82
N VAL A 95 -22.14 2.06 6.66
CA VAL A 95 -22.42 2.99 5.54
C VAL A 95 -23.79 2.72 4.91
N GLN A 96 -24.24 1.45 4.87
CA GLN A 96 -25.52 1.08 4.26
C GLN A 96 -26.75 1.52 5.09
N THR A 97 -26.57 1.78 6.39
CA THR A 97 -27.66 2.16 7.29
C THR A 97 -27.97 3.66 7.32
N GLY A 98 -27.19 4.50 6.62
CA GLY A 98 -27.22 5.96 6.71
C GLY A 98 -28.42 6.64 6.03
N ASN A 99 -29.00 6.05 4.99
CA ASN A 99 -30.15 6.64 4.30
C ASN A 99 -31.45 6.09 4.88
N LYS A 100 -32.02 6.76 5.89
CA LYS A 100 -33.40 6.49 6.32
C LYS A 100 -34.35 7.26 5.40
N LEU A 101 -35.01 6.54 4.49
CA LEU A 101 -36.17 7.09 3.78
C LEU A 101 -37.30 7.34 4.79
N ILE A 102 -37.93 8.50 4.70
CA ILE A 102 -39.11 8.84 5.52
C ILE A 102 -40.22 7.85 5.14
N SER A 103 -40.86 7.26 6.14
CA SER A 103 -42.04 6.40 5.94
C SER A 103 -43.18 7.21 5.33
N GLY A 104 -43.79 6.71 4.24
CA GLY A 104 -45.02 7.28 3.68
C GLY A 104 -44.87 8.01 2.34
N ILE A 105 -43.81 7.76 1.57
CA ILE A 105 -43.75 8.17 0.15
C ILE A 105 -44.40 7.07 -0.69
N ASP A 106 -45.31 7.47 -1.58
CA ASP A 106 -45.94 6.63 -2.59
C ASP A 106 -45.72 7.21 -4.01
N GLU A 107 -46.27 6.56 -5.02
CA GLU A 107 -46.10 6.97 -6.43
C GLU A 107 -46.75 8.33 -6.75
N ASN A 108 -47.69 8.79 -5.92
CA ASN A 108 -48.44 10.03 -6.12
C ASN A 108 -47.90 11.19 -5.26
N SER A 109 -46.85 10.94 -4.48
CA SER A 109 -46.31 11.91 -3.55
C SER A 109 -45.63 13.06 -4.28
N GLU A 110 -46.13 14.28 -4.07
CA GLU A 110 -45.53 15.51 -4.58
C GLU A 110 -44.43 16.00 -3.63
N LEU A 111 -43.20 16.09 -4.13
CA LEU A 111 -42.04 16.53 -3.34
C LEU A 111 -41.70 17.98 -3.68
N LYS A 112 -41.35 18.77 -2.65
CA LYS A 112 -40.81 20.12 -2.80
C LYS A 112 -39.29 20.09 -2.70
N LEU A 113 -38.63 20.83 -3.58
CA LEU A 113 -37.19 21.03 -3.50
C LEU A 113 -36.87 21.90 -2.28
N ASP A 114 -36.05 21.37 -1.37
CA ASP A 114 -35.54 22.11 -0.22
C ASP A 114 -34.20 22.80 -0.56
N ASN A 115 -33.19 22.01 -0.95
CA ASN A 115 -31.85 22.51 -1.31
C ASN A 115 -31.17 21.63 -2.38
N LEU A 116 -30.20 22.21 -3.10
CA LEU A 116 -29.32 21.52 -4.05
C LEU A 116 -27.85 21.62 -3.60
N ASP A 117 -27.32 20.53 -3.06
CA ASP A 117 -25.90 20.40 -2.71
C ASP A 117 -25.06 19.94 -3.90
N LYS A 118 -24.17 20.79 -4.39
CA LYS A 118 -23.31 20.52 -5.55
C LYS A 118 -21.94 20.05 -5.05
N LYS A 119 -21.64 18.77 -5.23
CA LYS A 119 -20.34 18.17 -4.89
C LYS A 119 -19.48 17.97 -6.12
N GLN A 120 -18.24 18.46 -6.06
CA GLN A 120 -17.23 18.15 -7.07
C GLN A 120 -16.48 16.89 -6.66
N HIS A 121 -16.42 15.92 -7.57
CA HIS A 121 -15.66 14.69 -7.40
C HIS A 121 -14.50 14.64 -8.40
N PHE A 122 -13.43 13.94 -8.01
CA PHE A 122 -12.29 13.64 -8.86
C PHE A 122 -12.13 12.13 -8.96
N THR A 123 -11.66 11.65 -10.11
CA THR A 123 -11.22 10.26 -10.23
C THR A 123 -10.00 10.06 -9.33
N GLN A 124 -9.99 8.95 -8.60
CA GLN A 124 -8.86 8.58 -7.77
C GLN A 124 -8.02 7.53 -8.53
N PRO A 125 -6.68 7.59 -8.40
CA PRO A 125 -5.84 6.52 -8.91
C PRO A 125 -6.13 5.21 -8.17
N PRO A 126 -5.75 4.05 -8.74
CA PRO A 126 -5.82 2.77 -8.04
C PRO A 126 -5.15 2.85 -6.67
N ALA A 127 -5.79 2.26 -5.67
CA ALA A 127 -5.24 2.21 -4.33
C ALA A 127 -3.96 1.36 -4.30
N HIS A 128 -2.95 1.82 -3.56
CA HIS A 128 -1.78 1.01 -3.29
C HIS A 128 -2.14 -0.25 -2.52
N TYR A 129 -1.38 -1.32 -2.72
CA TYR A 129 -1.53 -2.54 -1.93
C TYR A 129 -1.22 -2.28 -0.46
N THR A 130 -2.07 -2.77 0.42
CA THR A 130 -1.73 -3.14 1.80
C THR A 130 -1.23 -4.58 1.84
N GLU A 131 -0.66 -5.02 2.96
CA GLU A 131 -0.29 -6.44 3.14
C GLU A 131 -1.50 -7.35 2.92
N ALA A 132 -2.66 -7.02 3.50
CA ALA A 132 -3.87 -7.82 3.37
C ALA A 132 -4.39 -7.88 1.92
N SER A 133 -4.44 -6.75 1.22
CA SER A 133 -4.87 -6.74 -0.18
C SER A 133 -3.85 -7.42 -1.11
N LEU A 134 -2.55 -7.37 -0.77
CA LEU A 134 -1.54 -8.10 -1.54
C LEU A 134 -1.70 -9.61 -1.35
N VAL A 135 -1.90 -10.09 -0.12
CA VAL A 135 -2.22 -11.51 0.14
C VAL A 135 -3.45 -11.93 -0.65
N LYS A 136 -4.53 -11.13 -0.60
CA LYS A 136 -5.75 -11.41 -1.36
C LYS A 136 -5.50 -11.52 -2.86
N THR A 137 -4.71 -10.60 -3.44
CA THR A 137 -4.36 -10.66 -4.85
C THR A 137 -3.49 -11.86 -5.19
N LEU A 138 -2.51 -12.21 -4.35
CA LEU A 138 -1.70 -13.42 -4.54
C LEU A 138 -2.57 -14.69 -4.53
N GLU A 139 -3.51 -14.79 -3.60
CA GLU A 139 -4.48 -15.88 -3.51
C GLU A 139 -5.38 -15.95 -4.76
N GLU A 140 -5.94 -14.82 -5.21
CA GLU A 140 -6.76 -14.74 -6.43
C GLU A 140 -6.00 -15.15 -7.70
N LEU A 141 -4.70 -14.85 -7.76
CA LEU A 141 -3.81 -15.23 -8.85
C LEU A 141 -3.24 -16.65 -8.70
N GLY A 142 -3.48 -17.33 -7.58
CA GLY A 142 -2.95 -18.67 -7.32
C GLY A 142 -1.43 -18.72 -7.04
N ILE A 143 -0.84 -17.58 -6.67
CA ILE A 143 0.58 -17.45 -6.32
C ILE A 143 0.74 -17.59 -4.80
N GLY A 144 1.64 -18.46 -4.36
CA GLY A 144 1.87 -18.73 -2.94
C GLY A 144 0.77 -19.56 -2.28
N ARG A 145 0.99 -19.91 -1.01
CA ARG A 145 0.14 -20.75 -0.17
C ARG A 145 0.00 -20.12 1.22
N PRO A 146 -0.93 -20.59 2.08
CA PRO A 146 -1.07 -20.09 3.45
C PRO A 146 0.24 -20.03 4.23
N SER A 147 1.17 -20.96 3.96
CA SER A 147 2.51 -21.03 4.55
C SER A 147 3.48 -19.97 4.01
N THR A 148 3.25 -19.38 2.84
CA THR A 148 4.21 -18.50 2.15
C THR A 148 3.75 -17.05 2.00
N TYR A 149 2.50 -16.71 2.27
CA TYR A 149 2.01 -15.33 2.17
C TYR A 149 2.77 -14.35 3.09
N ALA A 150 2.78 -14.62 4.40
CA ALA A 150 3.47 -13.75 5.36
C ALA A 150 5.00 -13.75 5.18
N PRO A 151 5.67 -14.90 4.96
CA PRO A 151 7.11 -14.91 4.66
C PRO A 151 7.49 -14.15 3.39
N THR A 152 6.70 -14.25 2.32
CA THR A 152 6.94 -13.52 1.06
C THR A 152 6.94 -12.01 1.31
N ILE A 153 5.88 -11.49 1.94
CA ILE A 153 5.74 -10.07 2.28
C ILE A 153 6.89 -9.61 3.19
N THR A 154 7.20 -10.39 4.21
CA THR A 154 8.30 -10.10 5.14
C THR A 154 9.63 -10.02 4.40
N THR A 155 9.87 -10.91 3.44
CA THR A 155 11.11 -10.98 2.66
C THR A 155 11.28 -9.78 1.74
N ILE A 156 10.25 -9.41 0.99
CA ILE A 156 10.33 -8.26 0.06
C ILE A 156 10.46 -6.92 0.80
N ILE A 157 9.91 -6.82 2.02
CA ILE A 157 10.12 -5.67 2.91
C ILE A 157 11.54 -5.68 3.48
N ALA A 158 12.01 -6.82 4.01
CA ALA A 158 13.34 -6.95 4.61
C ALA A 158 14.47 -6.68 3.59
N ARG A 159 14.29 -7.14 2.34
CA ARG A 159 15.20 -6.86 1.21
C ARG A 159 15.02 -5.47 0.61
N ARG A 160 14.05 -4.69 1.09
CA ARG A 160 13.79 -3.30 0.67
C ARG A 160 13.36 -3.15 -0.77
N TYR A 161 12.80 -4.18 -1.39
CA TYR A 161 12.16 -4.04 -2.69
C TYR A 161 10.85 -3.24 -2.58
N VAL A 162 10.20 -3.35 -1.43
CA VAL A 162 9.04 -2.54 -1.08
C VAL A 162 9.23 -1.88 0.28
N ALA A 163 8.66 -0.69 0.45
CA ALA A 163 8.60 0.04 1.69
C ALA A 163 7.15 0.13 2.18
N LYS A 164 6.94 -0.10 3.47
CA LYS A 164 5.65 0.09 4.12
C LYS A 164 5.56 1.51 4.69
N GLU A 165 4.62 2.29 4.20
CA GLU A 165 4.26 3.59 4.81
C GLU A 165 2.80 3.52 5.27
N ASN A 166 2.59 3.66 6.58
CA ASN A 166 1.31 3.38 7.24
C ASN A 166 0.83 1.95 6.93
N LYS A 167 -0.27 1.81 6.18
CA LYS A 167 -0.82 0.51 5.75
C LYS A 167 -0.41 0.14 4.32
N ASN A 168 0.14 1.08 3.55
CA ASN A 168 0.37 0.90 2.11
C ASN A 168 1.81 0.48 1.83
N LEU A 169 1.97 -0.32 0.78
CA LEU A 169 3.23 -0.80 0.24
C LEU A 169 3.56 0.02 -1.01
N TYR A 170 4.80 0.51 -1.06
CA TYR A 170 5.35 1.28 -2.17
C TYR A 170 6.58 0.55 -2.70
N VAL A 171 6.70 0.46 -4.02
CA VAL A 171 7.92 -0.05 -4.66
C VAL A 171 9.05 0.95 -4.40
N THR A 172 10.23 0.45 -4.08
CA THR A 172 11.43 1.28 -3.96
C THR A 172 12.17 1.31 -5.30
N GLU A 173 13.06 2.27 -5.50
CA GLU A 173 13.92 2.31 -6.69
C GLU A 173 14.75 1.02 -6.85
N LEU A 174 15.21 0.41 -5.75
CA LEU A 174 15.87 -0.89 -5.78
C LEU A 174 14.92 -2.00 -6.26
N GLY A 175 13.70 -2.03 -5.74
CA GLY A 175 12.68 -2.99 -6.16
C GLY A 175 12.33 -2.85 -7.64
N GLU A 176 12.20 -1.61 -8.13
CA GLU A 176 11.94 -1.31 -9.52
C GLU A 176 13.11 -1.73 -10.43
N ALA A 177 14.35 -1.39 -10.06
CA ALA A 177 15.54 -1.78 -10.81
C ALA A 177 15.68 -3.31 -10.90
N VAL A 178 15.53 -4.01 -9.77
CA VAL A 178 15.59 -5.48 -9.73
C VAL A 178 14.45 -6.09 -10.54
N ASN A 179 13.22 -5.60 -10.39
CA ASN A 179 12.08 -6.10 -11.16
C ASN A 179 12.28 -5.91 -12.68
N ASN A 180 12.83 -4.77 -13.10
CA ASN A 180 13.12 -4.50 -14.51
C ASN A 180 14.20 -5.44 -15.08
N ILE A 181 15.23 -5.78 -14.29
CA ILE A 181 16.22 -6.79 -14.68
C ILE A 181 15.55 -8.16 -14.80
N MET A 182 14.74 -8.54 -13.81
CA MET A 182 14.07 -9.84 -13.82
C MET A 182 13.08 -9.99 -14.98
N LEU A 183 12.32 -8.94 -15.33
CA LEU A 183 11.42 -8.94 -16.48
C LEU A 183 12.15 -9.10 -17.82
N LYS A 184 13.36 -8.55 -17.95
CA LYS A 184 14.16 -8.64 -19.16
C LYS A 184 14.89 -9.98 -19.28
N ALA A 185 15.55 -10.39 -18.20
CA ALA A 185 16.40 -11.58 -18.18
C ALA A 185 15.62 -12.89 -17.98
N PHE A 186 14.49 -12.85 -17.28
CA PHE A 186 13.73 -14.02 -16.87
C PHE A 186 12.21 -13.88 -17.09
N PRO A 187 11.73 -13.45 -18.28
CA PRO A 187 10.33 -13.14 -18.53
C PRO A 187 9.37 -14.30 -18.22
N THR A 188 9.78 -15.53 -18.54
CA THR A 188 8.98 -16.73 -18.25
C THR A 188 8.86 -17.02 -16.76
N ILE A 189 9.91 -16.76 -15.97
CA ILE A 189 9.94 -17.09 -14.54
C ILE A 189 9.12 -16.10 -13.73
N VAL A 190 9.18 -14.81 -14.08
CA VAL A 190 8.39 -13.78 -13.39
C VAL A 190 6.96 -13.66 -13.90
N ASP A 191 6.57 -14.46 -14.88
CA ASP A 191 5.19 -14.54 -15.32
C ASP A 191 4.28 -15.11 -14.21
N ILE A 192 3.12 -14.46 -14.06
CA ILE A 192 2.12 -14.81 -13.05
C ILE A 192 1.58 -16.22 -13.27
N ASN A 193 1.27 -16.58 -14.51
CA ASN A 193 0.69 -17.88 -14.83
C ASN A 193 1.71 -19.00 -14.65
N PHE A 194 2.96 -18.76 -15.03
CA PHE A 194 4.06 -19.69 -14.77
C PHE A 194 4.19 -19.98 -13.27
N THR A 195 4.25 -18.93 -12.45
CA THR A 195 4.36 -19.05 -10.99
C THR A 195 3.18 -19.83 -10.41
N ALA A 196 1.94 -19.48 -10.80
CA ALA A 196 0.74 -20.17 -10.35
C ALA A 196 0.66 -21.65 -10.80
N THR A 197 1.27 -21.96 -11.95
CA THR A 197 1.38 -23.33 -12.47
C THR A 197 2.40 -24.13 -11.68
N MET A 198 3.56 -23.54 -11.36
CA MET A 198 4.57 -24.18 -10.52
C MET A 198 3.99 -24.55 -9.15
N GLU A 199 3.28 -23.62 -8.52
CA GLU A 199 2.58 -23.86 -7.26
C GLU A 199 1.59 -25.04 -7.36
N ALA A 200 0.83 -25.14 -8.46
CA ALA A 200 -0.08 -26.26 -8.69
C ALA A 200 0.64 -27.60 -8.90
N LEU A 201 1.79 -27.58 -9.57
CA LEU A 201 2.62 -28.78 -9.74
C LEU A 201 3.17 -29.27 -8.40
N LEU A 202 3.52 -28.36 -7.49
CA LEU A 202 3.95 -28.70 -6.14
C LEU A 202 2.80 -29.30 -5.32
N ASP A 203 1.57 -28.83 -5.46
CA ASP A 203 0.40 -29.49 -4.87
C ASP A 203 0.22 -30.91 -5.44
N SER A 204 0.38 -31.10 -6.76
CA SER A 204 0.30 -32.42 -7.39
C SER A 204 1.38 -33.39 -6.88
N VAL A 205 2.55 -32.87 -6.51
CA VAL A 205 3.61 -33.65 -5.85
C VAL A 205 3.18 -34.07 -4.44
N GLU A 206 2.59 -33.16 -3.66
CA GLU A 206 2.06 -33.45 -2.32
C GLU A 206 0.96 -34.52 -2.36
N GLU A 207 0.06 -34.45 -3.34
CA GLU A 207 -1.00 -35.44 -3.58
C GLU A 207 -0.46 -36.78 -4.13
N GLY A 208 0.82 -36.85 -4.48
CA GLY A 208 1.45 -38.05 -5.04
C GLY A 208 1.08 -38.36 -6.49
N THR A 209 0.48 -37.40 -7.21
CA THR A 209 0.09 -37.55 -8.63
C THR A 209 1.24 -37.24 -9.60
N VAL A 210 2.23 -36.46 -9.16
CA VAL A 210 3.43 -36.10 -9.94
C VAL A 210 4.69 -36.41 -9.16
N ASP A 211 5.68 -37.03 -9.81
CA ASP A 211 7.02 -37.22 -9.21
C ASP A 211 7.81 -35.90 -9.20
N TRP A 212 8.24 -35.45 -8.02
CA TRP A 212 8.91 -34.16 -7.84
C TRP A 212 10.18 -34.01 -8.70
N LYS A 213 10.93 -35.10 -8.92
CA LYS A 213 12.14 -35.05 -9.76
C LYS A 213 11.79 -34.76 -11.21
N THR A 214 10.59 -35.11 -11.67
CA THR A 214 10.12 -34.80 -13.02
C THR A 214 9.84 -33.32 -13.18
N VAL A 215 9.26 -32.66 -12.17
CA VAL A 215 9.08 -31.20 -12.15
C VAL A 215 10.43 -30.50 -12.26
N ILE A 216 11.41 -30.89 -11.44
CA ILE A 216 12.76 -30.29 -11.45
C ILE A 216 13.49 -30.57 -12.77
N ARG A 217 13.44 -31.81 -13.29
CA ARG A 217 14.07 -32.18 -14.58
C ARG A 217 13.54 -31.36 -15.76
N ASN A 218 12.26 -30.99 -15.72
CA ASN A 218 11.65 -30.20 -16.78
C ASN A 218 11.90 -28.69 -16.61
N PHE A 219 12.06 -28.20 -15.37
CA PHE A 219 12.26 -26.78 -15.09
C PHE A 219 13.73 -26.33 -15.21
N TYR A 220 14.67 -27.14 -14.70
CA TYR A 220 16.05 -26.72 -14.52
C TYR A 220 16.80 -26.37 -15.81
N PRO A 221 16.65 -27.10 -16.93
CA PRO A 221 17.35 -26.77 -18.18
C PRO A 221 17.05 -25.36 -18.70
N ASP A 222 15.77 -24.97 -18.72
CA ASP A 222 15.33 -23.65 -19.18
C ASP A 222 15.83 -22.53 -18.24
N LEU A 223 15.85 -22.80 -16.93
CA LEU A 223 16.43 -21.89 -15.95
C LEU A 223 17.93 -21.71 -16.17
N ASP A 224 18.68 -22.80 -16.33
CA ASP A 224 20.14 -22.79 -16.52
C ASP A 224 20.53 -22.04 -17.80
N GLU A 225 19.80 -22.24 -18.89
CA GLU A 225 19.98 -21.49 -20.13
C GLU A 225 19.70 -19.99 -19.92
N SER A 226 18.59 -19.65 -19.26
CA SER A 226 18.23 -18.27 -18.95
C SER A 226 19.27 -17.58 -18.06
N VAL A 227 19.81 -18.28 -17.05
CA VAL A 227 20.86 -17.75 -16.16
C VAL A 227 22.15 -17.50 -16.94
N LYS A 228 22.59 -18.44 -17.79
CA LYS A 228 23.79 -18.27 -18.62
C LYS A 228 23.65 -17.12 -19.63
N ALA A 229 22.45 -16.93 -20.18
CA ALA A 229 22.17 -15.79 -21.06
C ALA A 229 22.22 -14.47 -20.27
N ALA A 230 21.55 -14.43 -19.12
CA ALA A 230 21.52 -13.26 -18.24
C ALA A 230 22.93 -12.87 -17.75
N GLU A 231 23.78 -13.83 -17.36
CA GLU A 231 25.16 -13.57 -16.92
C GLU A 231 25.99 -12.88 -18.02
N LYS A 232 25.87 -13.33 -19.28
CA LYS A 232 26.58 -12.71 -20.42
C LYS A 232 26.07 -11.31 -20.74
N GLU A 233 24.77 -11.07 -20.62
CA GLU A 233 24.21 -9.73 -20.82
C GLU A 233 24.55 -8.79 -19.65
N LEU A 234 24.50 -9.28 -18.41
CA LEU A 234 24.79 -8.51 -17.20
C LEU A 234 26.28 -8.20 -17.02
N GLU A 235 27.20 -9.00 -17.56
CA GLU A 235 28.63 -8.64 -17.67
C GLU A 235 28.84 -7.33 -18.47
N ASN A 236 27.93 -7.01 -19.39
CA ASN A 236 27.98 -5.80 -20.21
C ASN A 236 27.16 -4.64 -19.61
N VAL A 237 26.30 -4.90 -18.63
CA VAL A 237 25.52 -3.87 -17.92
C VAL A 237 26.28 -3.50 -16.65
N LYS A 238 27.26 -2.60 -16.78
CA LYS A 238 27.69 -1.82 -15.62
C LYS A 238 26.49 -1.00 -15.17
N ILE A 239 25.92 -1.35 -14.02
CA ILE A 239 25.08 -0.42 -13.27
C ILE A 239 26.02 0.72 -12.88
N GLU A 240 26.10 1.74 -13.73
CA GLU A 240 26.86 2.94 -13.41
C GLU A 240 26.15 3.60 -12.24
N ASP A 241 26.81 3.57 -11.08
CA ASP A 241 26.33 4.32 -9.93
C ASP A 241 26.26 5.82 -10.35
N GLU A 242 25.14 6.49 -10.09
CA GLU A 242 24.99 7.92 -10.40
C GLU A 242 26.14 8.72 -9.75
N VAL A 243 27.01 9.28 -10.60
CA VAL A 243 28.11 10.13 -10.17
C VAL A 243 27.54 11.47 -9.75
N THR A 244 27.87 11.91 -8.54
CA THR A 244 27.44 13.20 -8.01
C THR A 244 28.57 14.22 -8.08
N ASP A 245 28.23 15.52 -8.02
CA ASP A 245 29.22 16.60 -7.91
C ASP A 245 29.92 16.67 -6.54
N VAL A 246 29.60 15.75 -5.62
CA VAL A 246 30.17 15.73 -4.27
C VAL A 246 31.53 15.05 -4.31
N VAL A 247 32.59 15.81 -4.06
CA VAL A 247 33.96 15.30 -4.00
C VAL A 247 34.20 14.53 -2.68
N CYS A 248 34.88 13.39 -2.78
CA CYS A 248 35.35 12.62 -1.64
C CYS A 248 36.52 13.31 -0.95
N ASP A 249 36.36 13.65 0.33
CA ASP A 249 37.37 14.39 1.10
C ASP A 249 38.69 13.62 1.32
N VAL A 250 38.68 12.30 1.06
CA VAL A 250 39.83 11.42 1.30
C VAL A 250 40.66 11.18 0.05
N CYS A 251 40.04 11.08 -1.12
CA CYS A 251 40.77 10.71 -2.35
C CYS A 251 40.45 11.61 -3.56
N GLY A 252 39.62 12.65 -3.41
CA GLY A 252 39.32 13.61 -4.47
C GLY A 252 38.44 13.11 -5.63
N ARG A 253 37.96 11.85 -5.59
CA ARG A 253 37.02 11.31 -6.59
C ARG A 253 35.60 11.80 -6.33
N ASN A 254 34.81 11.99 -7.38
CA ASN A 254 33.38 12.25 -7.26
C ASN A 254 32.68 11.04 -6.62
N MET A 255 31.92 11.29 -5.56
CA MET A 255 31.18 10.28 -4.85
C MET A 255 29.99 9.83 -5.68
N VAL A 256 29.62 8.56 -5.51
CA VAL A 256 28.50 7.93 -6.21
C VAL A 256 27.36 7.63 -5.25
N ILE A 257 26.12 7.63 -5.74
CA ILE A 257 24.96 7.29 -4.92
C ILE A 257 24.88 5.77 -4.73
N LYS A 258 24.89 5.32 -3.49
CA LYS A 258 24.68 3.91 -3.10
C LYS A 258 23.50 3.75 -2.16
N TYR A 259 22.96 2.53 -2.14
CA TYR A 259 21.80 2.18 -1.34
C TYR A 259 22.21 1.34 -0.15
N GLY A 260 21.82 1.77 1.05
CA GLY A 260 22.18 1.09 2.29
C GLY A 260 21.02 0.95 3.27
N PRO A 261 21.30 0.42 4.48
CA PRO A 261 20.30 0.21 5.53
C PRO A 261 19.55 1.46 6.00
N HIS A 262 20.03 2.66 5.66
CA HIS A 262 19.42 3.92 6.07
C HIS A 262 18.92 4.78 4.91
N GLY A 263 18.87 4.23 3.69
CA GLY A 263 18.47 4.93 2.47
C GLY A 263 19.66 5.21 1.54
N LYS A 264 19.51 6.19 0.65
CA LYS A 264 20.59 6.67 -0.21
C LYS A 264 21.72 7.24 0.64
N PHE A 265 22.95 6.94 0.27
CA PHE A 265 24.14 7.55 0.82
C PHE A 265 25.16 7.75 -0.30
N LEU A 266 26.04 8.71 -0.13
CA LEU A 266 27.16 8.93 -1.03
C LEU A 266 28.30 8.00 -0.59
N ALA A 267 28.84 7.23 -1.52
CA ALA A 267 30.00 6.38 -1.29
C ALA A 267 31.15 6.78 -2.22
N CYS A 268 32.39 6.66 -1.76
CA CYS A 268 33.52 6.80 -2.66
C CYS A 268 33.52 5.63 -3.66
N PRO A 269 33.65 5.89 -4.99
CA PRO A 269 33.78 4.82 -5.98
C PRO A 269 35.09 4.02 -5.81
N GLY A 270 36.05 4.55 -5.06
CA GLY A 270 37.33 3.92 -4.77
C GLY A 270 37.32 2.77 -3.76
N PHE A 271 36.15 2.23 -3.40
CA PHE A 271 36.07 1.08 -2.51
C PHE A 271 36.69 -0.16 -3.18
N PRO A 272 37.52 -0.98 -2.49
CA PRO A 272 37.79 -1.00 -1.04
C PRO A 272 38.91 -0.07 -0.54
N GLU A 273 39.68 0.56 -1.44
CA GLU A 273 40.84 1.41 -1.11
C GLU A 273 40.43 2.70 -0.37
N CYS A 274 39.25 3.24 -0.69
CA CYS A 274 38.65 4.40 -0.02
C CYS A 274 37.25 4.05 0.48
N ARG A 275 37.09 3.93 1.80
CA ARG A 275 35.82 3.56 2.46
C ARG A 275 34.98 4.77 2.89
N ASN A 276 35.29 5.96 2.38
CA ASN A 276 34.59 7.18 2.77
C ASN A 276 33.12 7.16 2.31
N THR A 277 32.21 7.51 3.21
CA THR A 277 30.78 7.63 2.94
C THR A 277 30.25 8.93 3.53
N LYS A 278 29.25 9.52 2.89
CA LYS A 278 28.54 10.73 3.35
C LYS A 278 27.04 10.50 3.31
N PRO A 279 26.26 11.09 4.22
CA PRO A 279 24.81 11.08 4.10
C PRO A 279 24.38 11.77 2.80
N TYR A 280 23.47 11.15 2.06
CA TYR A 280 22.82 11.82 0.93
C TYR A 280 21.72 12.72 1.47
N LEU A 281 21.88 14.04 1.30
CA LEU A 281 20.88 15.02 1.67
C LEU A 281 20.06 15.37 0.44
N GLU A 282 18.83 14.85 0.36
CA GLU A 282 17.91 15.13 -0.73
C GLU A 282 17.43 16.59 -0.65
N LYS A 283 18.00 17.46 -1.49
CA LYS A 283 17.66 18.88 -1.56
C LYS A 283 16.31 19.05 -2.26
N ILE A 284 15.43 19.89 -1.69
CA ILE A 284 14.12 20.16 -2.30
C ILE A 284 14.10 21.34 -3.27
N GLY A 285 15.23 22.04 -3.44
CA GLY A 285 15.36 23.21 -4.31
C GLY A 285 14.64 24.45 -3.77
N VAL A 286 14.55 24.57 -2.44
CA VAL A 286 13.87 25.68 -1.77
C VAL A 286 14.79 26.23 -0.70
N ALA A 287 15.06 27.54 -0.77
CA ALA A 287 15.87 28.25 0.20
C ALA A 287 15.20 28.31 1.57
N CYS A 288 16.00 28.12 2.61
CA CYS A 288 15.60 28.18 4.01
C CYS A 288 15.09 29.60 4.33
N PRO A 289 13.88 29.76 4.87
CA PRO A 289 13.35 31.08 5.17
C PRO A 289 14.05 31.77 6.34
N LYS A 290 14.84 31.06 7.15
CA LYS A 290 15.65 31.63 8.24
C LYS A 290 17.03 32.10 7.78
N CYS A 291 17.77 31.28 7.02
CA CYS A 291 19.17 31.55 6.70
C CYS A 291 19.52 31.57 5.20
N GLY A 292 18.57 31.29 4.32
CA GLY A 292 18.77 31.30 2.86
C GLY A 292 19.48 30.07 2.26
N LYS A 293 20.06 29.18 3.07
CA LYS A 293 20.69 27.92 2.62
C LYS A 293 19.66 26.87 2.17
N GLU A 294 20.07 25.78 1.54
CA GLU A 294 19.11 24.79 1.01
C GLU A 294 18.34 24.06 2.12
N ILE A 295 17.10 23.69 1.82
CA ILE A 295 16.29 22.79 2.65
C ILE A 295 16.46 21.36 2.14
N VAL A 296 16.64 20.44 3.08
CA VAL A 296 16.85 19.02 2.80
C VAL A 296 15.78 18.17 3.49
N MET A 297 15.39 17.08 2.82
CA MET A 297 14.47 16.10 3.38
C MET A 297 15.23 15.17 4.33
N ARG A 298 14.72 15.03 5.55
CA ARG A 298 15.27 14.18 6.61
C ARG A 298 14.19 13.26 7.17
N LYS A 299 14.62 12.18 7.83
CA LYS A 299 13.74 11.24 8.54
C LYS A 299 14.09 11.21 10.02
N THR A 300 13.07 11.20 10.88
CA THR A 300 13.24 10.97 12.33
C THR A 300 13.68 9.54 12.62
N LYS A 301 14.15 9.24 13.85
CA LYS A 301 14.45 7.86 14.28
C LYS A 301 13.27 6.89 14.11
N LYS A 302 12.03 7.41 14.15
CA LYS A 302 10.78 6.66 13.94
C LYS A 302 10.32 6.66 12.47
N GLY A 303 11.16 7.13 11.53
CA GLY A 303 10.90 7.11 10.08
C GLY A 303 10.04 8.25 9.53
N ARG A 304 9.43 9.10 10.37
CA ARG A 304 8.63 10.26 9.91
C ARG A 304 9.50 11.27 9.16
N ARG A 305 9.08 11.66 7.95
CA ARG A 305 9.75 12.66 7.11
C ARG A 305 9.54 14.08 7.66
N TYR A 306 10.58 14.90 7.59
CA TYR A 306 10.54 16.34 7.88
C TYR A 306 11.52 17.07 6.96
N TYR A 307 11.33 18.37 6.80
CA TYR A 307 12.16 19.25 5.98
C TYR A 307 12.93 20.17 6.91
N GLY A 308 14.25 20.09 6.89
CA GLY A 308 15.13 20.87 7.75
C GLY A 308 16.18 21.62 6.94
N CYS A 309 16.76 22.68 7.51
CA CYS A 309 17.88 23.35 6.87
C CYS A 309 19.08 22.39 6.75
N GLU A 310 19.83 22.47 5.64
CA GLU A 310 21.07 21.71 5.46
C GLU A 310 22.11 22.05 6.53
N ASP A 311 22.08 23.27 7.05
CA ASP A 311 23.05 23.85 7.99
C ASP A 311 22.75 23.56 9.47
N ASN A 312 21.80 22.70 9.77
CA ASN A 312 21.52 22.31 11.16
C ASN A 312 22.74 21.57 11.76
N PRO A 313 23.29 21.99 12.91
CA PRO A 313 22.60 22.66 14.02
C PRO A 313 22.63 24.21 14.04
N GLU A 314 23.37 24.87 13.15
CA GLU A 314 23.48 26.34 13.12
C GLU A 314 22.15 27.01 12.73
N CYS A 315 21.33 26.33 11.93
CA CYS A 315 19.96 26.73 11.62
C CYS A 315 18.95 25.65 12.05
N ASP A 316 18.10 25.99 13.00
CA ASP A 316 17.07 25.14 13.62
C ASP A 316 15.76 25.07 12.83
N PHE A 317 15.73 25.57 11.59
CA PHE A 317 14.52 25.55 10.78
C PHE A 317 14.06 24.11 10.53
N MET A 318 12.81 23.82 10.90
CA MET A 318 12.16 22.53 10.70
C MET A 318 10.69 22.72 10.30
N SER A 319 10.25 21.96 9.29
CA SER A 319 8.86 21.91 8.85
C SER A 319 8.43 20.47 8.59
N TRP A 320 7.22 20.12 9.02
CA TRP A 320 6.62 18.83 8.70
C TRP A 320 6.08 18.75 7.26
N GLN A 321 5.71 19.90 6.70
CA GLN A 321 5.16 20.03 5.35
C GLN A 321 6.23 20.60 4.42
N LYS A 322 6.23 20.19 3.15
CA LYS A 322 7.24 20.61 2.16
C LYS A 322 7.13 22.13 1.95
N PRO A 323 8.17 22.91 2.28
CA PRO A 323 8.18 24.34 1.96
C PRO A 323 8.22 24.56 0.46
N VAL A 324 7.68 25.68 -0.01
CA VAL A 324 7.76 26.12 -1.40
C VAL A 324 8.58 27.40 -1.52
N ALA A 325 9.16 27.64 -2.69
CA ALA A 325 9.96 28.85 -2.96
C ALA A 325 9.17 30.15 -2.85
N LYS A 326 7.85 30.09 -3.05
CA LYS A 326 6.97 31.26 -3.02
C LYS A 326 6.70 31.73 -1.59
N LYS A 327 6.86 33.04 -1.37
CA LYS A 327 6.49 33.70 -0.10
C LYS A 327 5.01 34.06 -0.08
N CYS A 328 4.44 34.10 1.12
CA CYS A 328 3.06 34.47 1.34
C CYS A 328 2.84 35.95 0.94
N PRO A 329 1.92 36.26 0.01
CA PRO A 329 1.65 37.63 -0.40
C PRO A 329 0.94 38.47 0.66
N LYS A 330 0.35 37.85 1.69
CA LYS A 330 -0.32 38.57 2.80
C LYS A 330 0.62 38.98 3.91
N CYS A 331 1.48 38.07 4.39
CA CYS A 331 2.31 38.31 5.58
C CYS A 331 3.83 38.22 5.31
N GLY A 332 4.24 37.90 4.08
CA GLY A 332 5.66 37.70 3.73
C GLY A 332 6.31 36.42 4.28
N GLY A 333 5.59 35.65 5.09
CA GLY A 333 6.04 34.36 5.64
C GLY A 333 6.24 33.29 4.58
N TYR A 334 6.89 32.17 4.95
CA TYR A 334 7.07 31.05 4.03
C TYR A 334 5.78 30.25 3.85
N MET A 335 5.67 29.57 2.71
CA MET A 335 4.52 28.75 2.36
C MET A 335 4.89 27.27 2.30
N VAL A 336 3.89 26.39 2.45
CA VAL A 336 4.03 24.93 2.51
C VAL A 336 2.97 24.22 1.67
N GLU A 337 3.30 23.03 1.16
CA GLU A 337 2.35 22.17 0.46
C GLU A 337 1.43 21.43 1.46
N LYS A 338 0.11 21.61 1.29
CA LYS A 338 -0.95 20.89 2.01
C LYS A 338 -1.85 20.18 0.99
N GLY A 339 -1.45 18.98 0.57
CA GLY A 339 -2.16 18.21 -0.45
C GLY A 339 -2.13 18.90 -1.82
N SER A 340 -3.30 19.25 -2.36
CA SER A 340 -3.44 19.97 -3.64
C SER A 340 -3.31 21.50 -3.54
N LYS A 341 -3.06 22.03 -2.33
CA LYS A 341 -3.01 23.46 -2.04
C LYS A 341 -1.64 23.87 -1.51
N ILE A 342 -1.29 25.14 -1.71
CA ILE A 342 -0.17 25.80 -1.07
C ILE A 342 -0.73 26.75 -0.02
N ALA A 343 -0.29 26.65 1.23
CA ALA A 343 -0.80 27.45 2.35
C ALA A 343 0.35 28.19 3.03
N CYS A 344 0.04 29.34 3.65
CA CYS A 344 0.98 29.99 4.56
C CYS A 344 1.26 29.07 5.77
N ALA A 345 2.51 29.06 6.23
CA ALA A 345 2.89 28.30 7.41
C ALA A 345 2.36 28.92 8.71
N ASP A 346 2.10 30.23 8.73
CA ASP A 346 1.45 30.91 9.85
C ASP A 346 -0.07 30.68 9.81
N GLU A 347 -0.58 29.97 10.81
CA GLU A 347 -2.00 29.64 10.94
C GLU A 347 -2.87 30.89 11.13
N ASN A 348 -2.33 31.98 11.69
CA ASN A 348 -3.06 33.23 11.89
C ASN A 348 -3.25 34.02 10.59
N CYS A 349 -2.40 33.81 9.58
CA CYS A 349 -2.50 34.47 8.28
C CYS A 349 -3.62 33.87 7.40
N GLY A 350 -3.79 32.55 7.45
CA GLY A 350 -4.86 31.83 6.74
C GLY A 350 -4.81 31.91 5.20
N TYR A 351 -3.71 32.41 4.60
CA TYR A 351 -3.58 32.47 3.14
C TYR A 351 -3.41 31.09 2.52
N VAL A 352 -4.20 30.79 1.47
CA VAL A 352 -4.17 29.52 0.74
C VAL A 352 -4.36 29.80 -0.74
N GLU A 353 -3.61 29.09 -1.58
CA GLU A 353 -3.76 29.10 -3.04
C GLU A 353 -3.73 27.68 -3.62
N GLN A 354 -4.25 27.52 -4.84
CA GLN A 354 -4.18 26.25 -5.54
C GLN A 354 -2.76 26.04 -6.09
N LYS A 355 -2.26 24.81 -6.03
CA LYS A 355 -0.98 24.47 -6.65
C LYS A 355 -1.11 24.71 -8.17
N PRO A 356 -0.22 25.49 -8.80
CA PRO A 356 -0.24 25.63 -10.25
C PRO A 356 -0.07 24.23 -10.86
N LYS A 357 -1.00 23.84 -11.74
CA LYS A 357 -0.77 22.72 -12.65
C LYS A 357 0.35 23.17 -13.57
N TYR A 358 1.57 22.69 -13.37
CA TYR A 358 2.58 22.88 -14.39
C TYR A 358 2.14 22.08 -15.63
N ALA A 359 2.04 22.81 -16.75
CA ALA A 359 2.16 22.24 -18.08
C ALA A 359 3.54 21.58 -18.19
N GLU A 360 3.57 20.46 -18.91
CA GLU A 360 4.71 19.54 -19.10
C GLU A 360 6.06 20.21 -19.36
#